data_AF-A0A8S1N066-F1
#
_entry.id   AF-A0A8S1N066-F1
#
_cell.length_a   1.000
_cell.length_b   1.000
_cell.length_c   1.000
_cell.angle_alpha   90.00
_cell.angle_beta   90.00
_cell.angle_gamma   90.00
#
_symmetry.space_group_name_H-M   'P 1'
#
loop_
_entity.id
_entity.type
_entity.pdbx_description
1 polymer ?
#
loop_
_entity_poly.entity_id
_entity_poly.type
_entity_poly.pdbx_seq_one_letter_code
_entity_poly.pdbx_strand_id
1 'polypeptide(L)'
;MKGQADQKKEATKTVKKVRTTNKSAPVRLWVKAAFTGFRRSKVQQNENQALLKIQHVEDVASSRFYWGKRVAYIYKAHTLKSNTKFRTIWGRISRSHGANGVVIARFGRNLPPRAIGSTLRVFLYPNRA
;
A
#
# COMPACT_ATOMS: atom_id res chain seq x y z
N MET A 1 -37.44 -60.37 18.59
CA MET A 1 -37.62 -58.99 19.10
C MET A 1 -36.77 -58.05 18.26
N LYS A 2 -37.42 -57.18 17.49
CA LYS A 2 -36.79 -56.14 16.65
C LYS A 2 -36.42 -54.95 17.54
N GLY A 3 -35.23 -54.39 17.34
CA GLY A 3 -34.80 -53.15 17.98
C GLY A 3 -33.73 -52.48 17.11
N GLN A 4 -34.16 -51.80 16.05
CA GLN A 4 -33.31 -50.93 15.24
C GLN A 4 -33.01 -49.67 16.05
N ALA A 5 -31.74 -49.36 16.24
CA ALA A 5 -31.29 -48.14 16.89
C ALA A 5 -31.40 -46.96 15.91
N ASP A 6 -32.23 -45.99 16.28
CA ASP A 6 -32.44 -44.73 15.57
C ASP A 6 -31.17 -43.88 15.54
N GLN A 7 -30.56 -43.74 14.36
CA GLN A 7 -29.53 -42.73 14.11
C GLN A 7 -30.19 -41.38 13.83
N LYS A 8 -30.20 -40.47 14.81
CA LYS A 8 -30.52 -39.06 14.59
C LYS A 8 -29.40 -38.40 13.78
N LYS A 9 -29.65 -38.15 12.49
CA LYS A 9 -28.81 -37.29 11.64
C LYS A 9 -29.13 -35.83 11.94
N GLU A 10 -28.20 -35.13 12.60
CA GLU A 10 -28.24 -33.67 12.73
C GLU A 10 -28.07 -33.01 11.35
N ALA A 11 -29.10 -32.29 10.91
CA ALA A 11 -29.09 -31.54 9.67
C ALA A 11 -28.15 -30.32 9.82
N THR A 12 -26.93 -30.45 9.31
CA THR A 12 -26.01 -29.31 9.17
C THR A 12 -26.62 -28.33 8.18
N LYS A 13 -27.08 -27.17 8.69
CA LYS A 13 -27.57 -26.06 7.87
C LYS A 13 -26.44 -25.58 6.95
N THR A 14 -26.51 -25.95 5.68
CA THR A 14 -25.62 -25.43 4.63
C THR A 14 -25.94 -23.96 4.41
N VAL A 15 -25.14 -23.08 5.01
CA VAL A 15 -25.21 -21.64 4.78
C VAL A 15 -24.87 -21.39 3.30
N LYS A 16 -25.90 -21.12 2.49
CA LYS A 16 -25.72 -20.72 1.09
C LYS A 16 -24.94 -19.40 1.06
N LYS A 17 -23.67 -19.46 0.65
CA LYS A 17 -22.82 -18.28 0.48
C LYS A 17 -23.39 -17.44 -0.66
N VAL A 18 -24.04 -16.33 -0.33
CA VAL A 18 -24.52 -15.36 -1.32
C VAL A 18 -23.31 -14.85 -2.10
N ARG A 19 -23.21 -15.21 -3.39
CA ARG A 19 -22.21 -14.66 -4.29
C ARG A 19 -22.65 -13.25 -4.68
N THR A 20 -22.19 -12.24 -3.94
CA THR A 20 -22.33 -10.83 -4.37
C THR A 20 -21.41 -10.59 -5.56
N THR A 21 -21.94 -10.73 -6.78
CA THR A 21 -21.24 -10.35 -8.02
C THR A 21 -21.39 -8.86 -8.24
N ASN A 22 -20.68 -8.05 -7.45
CA ASN A 22 -20.51 -6.63 -7.79
C ASN A 22 -19.61 -6.53 -9.03
N LYS A 23 -20.23 -6.49 -10.22
CA LYS A 23 -19.59 -6.37 -11.54
C LYS A 23 -19.04 -4.96 -11.83
N SER A 24 -18.66 -4.19 -10.80
CA SER A 24 -17.93 -2.93 -11.01
C SER A 24 -16.44 -3.22 -10.92
N ALA A 25 -15.67 -2.73 -11.88
CA ALA A 25 -14.21 -2.78 -11.79
C ALA A 25 -13.75 -2.11 -10.48
N PRO A 26 -12.74 -2.66 -9.79
CA PRO A 26 -12.22 -2.05 -8.57
C PRO A 26 -11.63 -0.67 -8.88
N VAL A 27 -12.20 0.38 -8.29
CA VAL A 27 -11.79 1.77 -8.50
C VAL A 27 -10.44 2.05 -7.81
N ARG A 28 -9.50 2.67 -8.53
CA ARG A 28 -8.18 3.05 -7.99
C ARG A 28 -8.25 4.40 -7.27
N LEU A 29 -8.18 4.40 -5.94
CA LEU A 29 -8.26 5.60 -5.08
C LEU A 29 -6.89 6.20 -4.69
N TRP A 30 -5.85 5.93 -5.48
CA TRP A 30 -4.48 6.35 -5.19
C TRP A 30 -3.70 6.65 -6.47
N VAL A 31 -2.69 7.51 -6.35
CA VAL A 31 -1.77 7.88 -7.42
C VAL A 31 -0.52 7.02 -7.34
N LYS A 32 -0.07 6.51 -8.49
CA LYS A 32 1.16 5.71 -8.57
C LYS A 32 2.36 6.60 -8.29
N ALA A 33 3.28 6.10 -7.49
CA ALA A 33 4.61 6.65 -7.37
C ALA A 33 5.65 5.54 -7.50
N ALA A 34 6.82 5.86 -8.03
CA ALA A 34 7.97 4.96 -8.07
C ALA A 34 8.92 5.32 -6.92
N PHE A 35 9.39 4.32 -6.18
CA PHE A 35 10.50 4.53 -5.24
C PHE A 35 11.81 4.59 -6.02
N THR A 36 12.44 5.76 -6.13
CA THR A 36 13.65 5.91 -6.94
C THR A 36 14.92 5.55 -6.16
N GLY A 37 14.93 5.82 -4.86
CA GLY A 37 16.07 5.56 -3.99
C GLY A 37 16.01 6.42 -2.73
N PHE A 38 17.02 6.33 -1.87
CA PHE A 38 17.10 7.25 -0.74
C PHE A 38 17.86 8.52 -1.13
N ARG A 39 17.64 9.59 -0.36
CA ARG A 39 18.47 10.80 -0.47
C ARG A 39 19.92 10.41 -0.26
N ARG A 40 20.82 10.92 -1.08
CA ARG A 40 22.23 10.56 -1.01
C ARG A 40 23.15 11.69 -1.41
N SER A 41 24.38 11.65 -0.93
CA SER A 41 25.52 12.37 -1.48
C SER A 41 26.29 11.43 -2.43
N LYS A 42 27.45 11.89 -2.93
CA LYS A 42 28.35 11.06 -3.74
C LYS A 42 28.75 9.76 -3.01
N VAL A 43 28.96 9.85 -1.69
CA VAL A 43 29.52 8.76 -0.87
C VAL A 43 28.55 8.21 0.18
N GLN A 44 27.57 9.00 0.64
CA GLN A 44 26.72 8.63 1.78
C GLN A 44 25.24 8.53 1.40
N GLN A 45 24.57 7.49 1.89
CA GLN A 45 23.14 7.27 1.73
C GLN A 45 22.39 7.68 3.03
N ASN A 46 21.33 8.48 2.90
CA ASN A 46 20.45 8.88 4.01
C ASN A 46 19.10 8.14 3.90
N GLU A 47 19.04 6.94 4.48
CA GLU A 47 17.91 6.01 4.33
C GLU A 47 16.61 6.47 5.01
N ASN A 48 16.72 7.43 5.94
CA ASN A 48 15.58 8.03 6.62
C ASN A 48 14.71 8.92 5.71
N GLN A 49 15.17 9.20 4.49
CA GLN A 49 14.51 10.03 3.49
C GLN A 49 14.44 9.27 2.16
N ALA A 50 13.24 8.81 1.81
CA ALA A 50 12.98 8.12 0.55
C ALA A 50 12.59 9.14 -0.54
N LEU A 51 13.18 9.00 -1.72
CA LEU A 51 12.84 9.79 -2.91
C LEU A 51 11.78 9.05 -3.72
N LEU A 52 10.67 9.73 -4.01
CA LEU A 52 9.55 9.18 -4.76
C LEU A 52 9.28 10.04 -5.98
N LYS A 53 9.11 9.42 -7.15
CA LYS A 53 8.59 10.08 -8.34
C LYS A 53 7.11 9.77 -8.48
N ILE A 54 6.26 10.77 -8.30
CA ILE A 54 4.81 10.62 -8.48
C ILE A 54 4.52 10.67 -9.98
N GLN A 55 3.62 9.83 -10.46
CA GLN A 55 3.24 9.79 -11.86
C GLN A 55 2.59 11.13 -12.28
N HIS A 56 3.01 11.67 -13.42
CA HIS A 56 2.49 12.93 -14.00
C HIS A 56 2.73 14.18 -13.14
N VAL A 57 3.78 14.17 -12.31
CA VAL A 57 4.20 15.33 -11.51
C VAL A 57 5.62 15.68 -11.96
N GLU A 58 5.77 16.75 -12.76
CA GLU A 58 7.05 17.13 -13.37
C GLU A 58 7.68 18.38 -12.75
N ASP A 59 6.91 19.16 -12.01
CA ASP A 59 7.31 20.44 -11.45
C ASP A 59 7.15 20.50 -9.92
N VAL A 60 7.80 21.49 -9.31
CA VAL A 60 7.74 21.70 -7.86
C VAL A 60 6.36 22.16 -7.41
N ALA A 61 5.68 22.99 -8.21
CA ALA A 61 4.39 23.56 -7.84
C ALA A 61 3.31 22.46 -7.77
N SER A 62 3.23 21.58 -8.76
CA SER A 62 2.31 20.43 -8.72
C SER A 62 2.63 19.44 -7.59
N SER A 63 3.91 19.28 -7.23
CA SER A 63 4.31 18.41 -6.12
C SER A 63 3.76 18.87 -4.75
N ARG A 64 3.48 20.17 -4.60
CA ARG A 64 3.01 20.79 -3.35
C ARG A 64 1.64 20.24 -2.92
N PHE A 65 0.79 19.89 -3.88
CA PHE A 65 -0.50 19.25 -3.61
C PHE A 65 -0.36 17.94 -2.81
N TYR A 66 0.74 17.22 -3.04
CA TYR A 66 0.99 15.93 -2.41
C TYR A 66 1.66 16.02 -1.03
N TRP A 67 1.98 17.22 -0.54
CA TRP A 67 2.63 17.37 0.77
C TRP A 67 1.70 16.94 1.91
N GLY A 68 2.25 16.19 2.86
CA GLY A 68 1.51 15.62 3.98
C GLY A 68 0.61 14.44 3.62
N LYS A 69 0.42 14.13 2.33
CA LYS A 69 -0.37 12.98 1.88
C LYS A 69 0.26 11.66 2.32
N ARG A 70 -0.58 10.66 2.58
CA ARG A 70 -0.13 9.34 3.04
C ARG A 70 0.39 8.50 1.87
N VAL A 71 1.47 7.78 2.13
CA VAL A 71 2.07 6.85 1.16
C VAL A 71 2.24 5.47 1.78
N ALA A 72 2.02 4.43 0.99
CA ALA A 72 2.19 3.04 1.41
C ALA A 72 3.06 2.26 0.43
N TYR A 73 4.02 1.53 1.00
CA TYR A 73 4.67 0.41 0.33
C TYR A 73 3.95 -0.88 0.72
N ILE A 74 3.33 -1.54 -0.26
CA ILE A 74 2.64 -2.81 -0.05
C ILE A 74 3.46 -3.90 -0.71
N TYR A 75 3.81 -4.93 0.06
CA TYR A 75 4.61 -6.05 -0.42
C TYR A 75 4.04 -7.37 0.07
N LYS A 76 4.40 -8.44 -0.64
CA LYS A 76 3.99 -9.81 -0.30
C LYS A 76 5.13 -10.51 0.42
N ALA A 77 4.81 -11.21 1.51
CA ALA A 77 5.72 -12.08 2.23
C ALA A 77 5.25 -13.55 2.13
N HIS A 78 6.14 -14.49 2.44
CA HIS A 78 5.82 -15.92 2.41
C HIS A 78 4.92 -16.33 3.59
N THR A 79 5.19 -15.77 4.78
CA THR A 79 4.49 -16.08 6.03
C THR A 79 3.19 -15.28 6.17
N LEU A 80 2.16 -15.96 6.68
CA LEU A 80 0.89 -15.33 7.04
C LEU A 80 1.07 -14.51 8.32
N LYS A 81 0.59 -13.26 8.30
CA LYS A 81 0.46 -12.41 9.48
C LYS A 81 -0.92 -11.76 9.44
N SER A 82 -1.66 -11.83 10.55
CA SER A 82 -3.03 -11.29 10.63
C SER A 82 -3.91 -11.79 9.47
N ASN A 83 -3.86 -13.10 9.21
CA ASN A 83 -4.59 -13.77 8.12
C ASN A 83 -4.29 -13.29 6.69
N THR A 84 -3.22 -12.52 6.47
CA THR A 84 -2.82 -12.05 5.13
C THR A 84 -1.33 -12.26 4.86
N LYS A 85 -0.98 -12.41 3.58
CA LYS A 85 0.44 -12.42 3.12
C LYS A 85 0.96 -11.03 2.78
N PHE A 86 0.08 -10.03 2.76
CA PHE A 86 0.43 -8.66 2.41
C PHE A 86 0.84 -7.88 3.65
N ARG A 87 1.89 -7.07 3.50
CA ARG A 87 2.40 -6.21 4.54
C ARG A 87 2.54 -4.81 3.99
N THR A 88 2.46 -3.84 4.89
CA THR A 88 2.49 -2.44 4.50
C THR A 88 3.47 -1.66 5.36
N ILE A 89 4.27 -0.83 4.72
CA ILE A 89 5.06 0.21 5.38
C ILE A 89 4.40 1.54 5.04
N TRP A 90 3.92 2.23 6.08
CA TRP A 90 3.25 3.51 5.95
C TRP A 90 4.24 4.66 6.11
N GLY A 91 3.99 5.72 5.36
CA GLY A 91 4.71 6.97 5.43
C GLY A 91 3.85 8.16 5.03
N ARG A 92 4.51 9.31 4.97
CA ARG A 92 3.94 10.57 4.53
C ARG A 92 4.92 11.31 3.63
N ILE A 93 4.39 12.00 2.64
CA ILE A 93 5.16 12.89 1.79
C ILE A 93 5.48 14.16 2.61
N SER A 94 6.74 14.59 2.56
CA SER A 94 7.24 15.70 3.36
C SER A 94 7.37 16.98 2.53
N ARG A 95 8.23 16.97 1.50
CA ARG A 95 8.59 18.14 0.69
C ARG A 95 9.06 17.72 -0.70
N SER A 96 9.19 18.67 -1.62
CA SER A 96 9.78 18.45 -2.93
C SER A 96 11.29 18.17 -2.86
N HIS A 97 11.83 17.58 -3.93
CA HIS A 97 13.24 17.30 -4.12
C HIS A 97 13.66 17.66 -5.55
N GLY A 98 14.56 18.64 -5.68
CA GLY A 98 14.95 19.17 -6.98
C GLY A 98 13.78 19.82 -7.73
N ALA A 99 13.95 20.04 -9.04
CA ALA A 99 12.94 20.69 -9.88
C ALA A 99 11.93 19.72 -10.52
N ASN A 100 12.31 18.45 -10.72
CA ASN A 100 11.60 17.49 -11.57
C ASN A 100 10.41 16.79 -10.90
N GLY A 101 9.70 17.44 -9.97
CA GLY A 101 8.52 16.87 -9.30
C GLY A 101 8.77 15.64 -8.41
N VAL A 102 10.04 15.31 -8.12
CA VAL A 102 10.39 14.26 -7.15
C VAL A 102 10.07 14.78 -5.75
N VAL A 103 9.61 13.90 -4.86
CA VAL A 103 9.28 14.25 -3.48
C VAL A 103 10.06 13.39 -2.48
N ILE A 104 10.35 13.96 -1.32
CA ILE A 104 10.87 13.22 -0.17
C ILE A 104 9.68 12.71 0.65
N ALA A 105 9.68 11.41 0.94
CA ALA A 105 8.78 10.79 1.90
C ALA A 105 9.54 10.25 3.11
N ARG A 106 8.88 10.28 4.27
CA ARG A 106 9.36 9.66 5.50
C ARG A 106 8.39 8.57 5.90
N PHE A 107 8.92 7.39 6.15
CA PHE A 107 8.16 6.20 6.54
C PHE A 107 8.34 5.94 8.03
N GLY A 108 7.35 5.31 8.66
CA GLY A 108 7.45 4.95 10.09
C GLY A 108 8.55 3.92 10.36
N ARG A 109 8.83 3.06 9.39
CA ARG A 109 10.05 2.25 9.29
C ARG A 109 10.70 2.57 7.96
N ASN A 110 12.03 2.61 7.88
CA ASN A 110 12.71 2.84 6.62
C ASN A 110 12.29 1.79 5.59
N LEU A 111 12.22 2.19 4.32
CA LEU A 111 11.96 1.26 3.24
C LEU A 111 13.14 0.29 3.11
N PRO A 112 12.91 -0.97 2.73
CA PRO A 112 14.01 -1.87 2.39
C PRO A 112 14.64 -1.44 1.04
N PRO A 113 15.97 -1.57 0.84
CA PRO A 113 16.62 -1.26 -0.43
C PRO A 113 16.05 -2.04 -1.62
N ARG A 114 15.58 -3.27 -1.38
CA ARG A 114 14.88 -4.10 -2.36
C ARG A 114 13.62 -3.44 -2.95
N ALA A 115 13.04 -2.46 -2.27
CA ALA A 115 11.89 -1.74 -2.77
C ALA A 115 12.24 -0.72 -3.87
N ILE A 116 13.52 -0.42 -4.14
CA ILE A 116 13.91 0.52 -5.20
C ILE A 116 13.36 0.04 -6.54
N GLY A 117 12.75 0.95 -7.31
CA GLY A 117 12.02 0.66 -8.55
C GLY A 117 10.58 0.15 -8.35
N SER A 118 10.19 -0.20 -7.12
CA SER A 118 8.83 -0.67 -6.85
C SER A 118 7.79 0.46 -6.88
N THR A 119 6.54 0.09 -7.13
CA THR A 119 5.42 1.03 -7.09
C THR A 119 4.93 1.22 -5.65
N LEU A 120 4.87 2.47 -5.23
CA LEU A 120 4.23 2.95 -4.02
C LEU A 120 2.85 3.52 -4.33
N ARG A 121 1.97 3.48 -3.33
CA ARG A 121 0.64 4.06 -3.40
C ARG A 121 0.61 5.37 -2.64
N VAL A 122 0.43 6.49 -3.35
CA VAL A 122 0.19 7.81 -2.75
C VAL A 122 -1.30 8.03 -2.68
N PHE A 123 -1.83 8.16 -1.47
CA PHE A 123 -3.24 8.42 -1.24
C PHE A 123 -3.55 9.92 -1.25
N LEU A 124 -4.79 10.28 -1.54
CA LEU A 124 -5.21 11.69 -1.64
C LEU A 124 -5.56 12.34 -0.30
N TYR A 125 -5.41 11.60 0.80
CA TYR A 125 -5.67 12.06 2.17
C TYR A 125 -4.36 12.22 2.98
N PRO A 126 -4.35 13.05 4.04
CA PRO A 126 -5.41 13.95 4.49
C PRO A 126 -5.69 15.07 3.50
N ASN A 127 -6.96 15.45 3.35
CA ASN A 127 -7.30 16.64 2.56
C ASN A 127 -7.01 17.87 3.42
N ARG A 128 -6.18 18.78 2.92
CA ARG A 128 -5.93 20.08 3.52
C ARG A 128 -6.61 21.05 2.58
N ALA A 129 -7.84 21.43 2.92
CA ALA A 129 -8.54 22.52 2.25
C ALA A 129 -7.81 23.82 2.57
#